data_AF-X1NGQ8-F1
#
_entry.id   AF-X1NGQ8-F1
#
_cell.length_a   1.000
_cell.length_b   1.000
_cell.length_c   1.000
_cell.angle_alpha   90.00
_cell.angle_beta   90.00
_cell.angle_gamma   90.00
#
_symmetry.space_group_name_H-M   'P 1'
#
loop_
_entity.id
_entity.type
_entity.pdbx_description
1 polymer ?
#
loop_
_entity_poly.entity_id
_entity_poly.type
_entity_poly.pdbx_seq_one_letter_code
_entity_poly.pdbx_strand_id
1 'polypeptide(L)'
;MLSDADSDDEKARFSTGFLKVTPAHDPDDWEIGQRHGLEVINVMAPDGSISDKYGWEDADEPEAQSLLGMDRFEAREAIVEWFRQENLLEDVRE
;
A
#
# COMPACT_ATOMS: atom_id res chain seq x y z
N MET A 1 -13.63 -4.09 -8.18
CA MET A 1 -15.03 -4.56 -8.28
C MET A 1 -15.91 -3.47 -7.71
N LEU A 2 -17.16 -3.33 -8.17
CA LEU A 2 -18.10 -2.39 -7.52
C LEU A 2 -18.58 -3.01 -6.21
N SER A 3 -18.82 -2.16 -5.22
CA SER A 3 -19.40 -2.59 -3.94
C SER A 3 -20.82 -3.11 -4.18
N ASP A 4 -21.10 -4.34 -3.76
CA ASP A 4 -22.46 -4.90 -3.78
C ASP A 4 -22.69 -5.67 -2.47
N ALA A 5 -23.45 -5.05 -1.56
CA ALA A 5 -23.71 -5.59 -0.23
C ALA A 5 -24.53 -6.89 -0.26
N ASP A 6 -25.27 -7.15 -1.35
CA ASP A 6 -26.12 -8.32 -1.53
C ASP A 6 -25.45 -9.43 -2.36
N SER A 7 -24.19 -9.22 -2.77
CA SER A 7 -23.42 -10.20 -3.54
C SER A 7 -22.99 -11.41 -2.71
N ASP A 8 -23.04 -12.60 -3.29
CA ASP A 8 -22.49 -13.82 -2.71
C ASP A 8 -20.94 -13.83 -2.72
N ASP A 9 -20.30 -12.95 -3.50
CA ASP A 9 -18.85 -12.72 -3.50
C ASP A 9 -18.45 -11.78 -2.35
N GLU A 10 -17.66 -12.32 -1.41
CA GLU A 10 -17.15 -11.60 -0.24
C GLU A 10 -16.33 -10.35 -0.61
N LYS A 11 -15.52 -10.41 -1.69
CA LYS A 11 -14.75 -9.25 -2.15
C LYS A 11 -15.66 -8.15 -2.68
N ALA A 12 -16.76 -8.51 -3.35
CA ALA A 12 -17.72 -7.52 -3.85
C ALA A 12 -18.49 -6.84 -2.70
N ARG A 13 -18.83 -7.58 -1.63
CA ARG A 13 -19.50 -7.02 -0.44
C ARG A 13 -18.69 -5.94 0.27
N PHE A 14 -17.37 -6.02 0.18
CA PHE A 14 -16.46 -5.22 0.98
C PHE A 14 -15.56 -4.29 0.17
N SER A 15 -15.58 -4.39 -1.16
CA SER A 15 -14.85 -3.46 -2.02
C SER A 15 -15.43 -2.05 -1.89
N THR A 16 -14.58 -1.04 -1.86
CA THR A 16 -15.00 0.38 -1.88
C THR A 16 -15.26 0.89 -3.29
N GLY A 17 -14.97 0.09 -4.32
CA GLY A 17 -14.90 0.55 -5.71
C GLY A 17 -13.59 1.27 -6.07
N PHE A 18 -12.74 1.57 -5.09
CA PHE A 18 -11.41 2.17 -5.28
C PHE A 18 -10.31 1.17 -4.95
N LEU A 19 -9.24 1.19 -5.75
CA LEU A 19 -8.09 0.28 -5.63
C LEU A 19 -6.81 1.12 -5.56
N LYS A 20 -5.95 0.84 -4.59
CA LYS A 20 -4.56 1.35 -4.62
C LYS A 20 -3.80 0.64 -5.74
N VAL A 21 -3.00 1.36 -6.51
CA VAL A 21 -2.21 0.79 -7.62
C VAL A 21 -0.73 1.04 -7.34
N THR A 22 0.04 -0.03 -7.20
CA THR A 22 1.45 -0.05 -6.80
C THR A 22 2.29 -0.90 -7.77
N PRO A 23 2.69 -0.37 -8.94
CA PRO A 23 3.26 -1.16 -10.05
C PRO A 23 4.51 -1.98 -9.71
N ALA A 24 5.32 -1.55 -8.73
CA ALA A 24 6.53 -2.28 -8.34
C ALA A 24 6.27 -3.54 -7.51
N HIS A 25 5.03 -3.76 -7.04
CA HIS A 25 4.75 -4.70 -5.95
C HIS A 25 3.62 -5.69 -6.26
N ASP A 26 2.87 -5.51 -7.33
CA ASP A 26 1.81 -6.42 -7.75
C ASP A 26 1.74 -6.53 -9.29
N PRO A 27 1.62 -7.75 -9.87
CA PRO A 27 1.57 -7.93 -11.33
C PRO A 27 0.36 -7.27 -12.01
N ASP A 28 -0.82 -7.27 -11.38
CA ASP A 28 -2.01 -6.65 -11.95
C ASP A 28 -1.85 -5.12 -11.93
N ASP A 29 -1.28 -4.57 -10.84
CA ASP A 29 -0.93 -3.15 -10.73
C ASP A 29 0.13 -2.74 -11.76
N TRP A 30 1.08 -3.62 -12.09
CA TRP A 30 2.06 -3.37 -13.13
C TRP A 30 1.40 -3.19 -14.51
N GLU A 31 0.47 -4.06 -14.88
CA GLU A 31 -0.27 -3.94 -16.14
C GLU A 31 -1.16 -2.69 -16.18
N ILE A 32 -1.78 -2.32 -15.06
CA ILE A 32 -2.51 -1.05 -14.92
C ILE A 32 -1.53 0.11 -15.11
N GLY A 33 -0.40 0.10 -14.41
CA GLY A 33 0.63 1.14 -14.52
C GLY A 33 1.11 1.34 -15.95
N GLN A 34 1.40 0.27 -16.68
CA GLN A 34 1.82 0.32 -18.08
C GLN A 34 0.75 0.93 -19.00
N ARG A 35 -0.53 0.57 -18.80
CA ARG A 35 -1.63 1.13 -19.60
C ARG A 35 -1.85 2.62 -19.36
N HIS A 36 -1.53 3.10 -18.17
CA HIS A 36 -1.74 4.49 -17.76
C HIS A 36 -0.45 5.32 -17.72
N GLY A 37 0.71 4.75 -18.06
CA GLY A 37 2.00 5.44 -18.02
C GLY A 37 2.43 5.87 -16.62
N LEU A 38 2.10 5.09 -15.60
CA LEU A 38 2.49 5.37 -14.21
C LEU A 38 3.96 5.01 -13.97
N GLU A 39 4.61 5.77 -13.10
CA GLU A 39 5.96 5.47 -12.64
C GLU A 39 5.99 4.20 -11.78
N VAL A 40 7.13 3.51 -11.82
CA VAL A 40 7.35 2.29 -11.06
C VAL A 40 8.26 2.64 -9.90
N ILE A 41 7.63 2.90 -8.76
CA ILE A 41 8.29 3.29 -7.52
C ILE A 41 8.38 2.08 -6.59
N ASN A 42 9.58 1.78 -6.10
CA ASN A 42 9.82 0.71 -5.15
C ASN A 42 10.18 1.31 -3.78
N VAL A 43 9.63 0.77 -2.71
CA VAL A 43 9.92 1.23 -1.33
C VAL A 43 10.74 0.22 -0.53
N MET A 44 11.12 -0.92 -1.13
CA MET A 44 11.82 -2.00 -0.44
C MET A 44 13.22 -2.26 -1.02
N ALA A 45 14.17 -2.54 -0.14
CA ALA A 45 15.44 -3.14 -0.49
C ALA A 45 15.28 -4.64 -0.84
N PRO A 46 16.28 -5.28 -1.48
CA PRO A 46 16.21 -6.70 -1.86
C PRO A 46 16.03 -7.67 -0.69
N ASP A 47 16.38 -7.27 0.53
CA ASP A 47 16.17 -8.05 1.75
C ASP A 47 14.76 -7.88 2.35
N GLY A 48 13.94 -7.01 1.76
CA GLY A 48 12.57 -6.73 2.20
C GLY A 48 12.48 -5.66 3.28
N SER A 49 13.58 -4.96 3.60
CA SER A 49 13.53 -3.78 4.47
C SER A 49 13.06 -2.53 3.72
N ILE A 50 12.47 -1.56 4.41
CA ILE A 50 12.04 -0.29 3.81
C ILE A 50 13.27 0.57 3.44
N SER A 51 13.28 1.14 2.23
CA SER A 51 14.39 1.91 1.68
C SER A 51 13.94 3.15 0.92
N ASP A 52 14.71 4.23 1.08
CA ASP A 52 14.63 5.52 0.40
C ASP A 52 15.26 5.52 -1.02
N LYS A 53 15.89 4.42 -1.45
CA LYS A 53 16.78 4.43 -2.62
C LYS A 53 16.08 4.26 -3.97
N TYR A 54 14.77 3.99 -4.01
CA TYR A 54 14.11 3.47 -5.21
C TYR A 54 12.88 4.27 -5.69
N GLY A 55 12.95 5.60 -5.58
CA GLY A 55 12.17 6.50 -6.45
C GLY A 55 10.93 7.15 -5.84
N TRP A 56 10.71 7.04 -4.54
CA TRP A 56 9.77 7.91 -3.83
C TRP A 56 10.47 9.17 -3.33
N GLU A 57 9.89 10.33 -3.65
CA GLU A 57 10.49 11.66 -3.39
C GLU A 57 10.19 12.19 -1.98
N ASP A 58 9.20 11.60 -1.31
CA ASP A 58 8.70 11.98 0.01
C ASP A 58 9.30 11.13 1.15
N ALA A 59 10.36 10.36 0.86
CA ALA A 59 11.07 9.55 1.87
C ALA A 59 11.73 10.38 2.99
N ASP A 60 11.92 11.69 2.76
CA ASP A 60 12.46 12.64 3.73
C ASP A 60 11.43 13.11 4.77
N GLU A 61 10.15 12.82 4.58
CA GLU A 61 9.11 13.18 5.56
C GLU A 61 9.29 12.39 6.87
N PRO A 62 9.00 12.99 8.05
CA PRO A 62 9.27 12.37 9.34
C PRO A 62 8.64 10.99 9.52
N GLU A 63 7.43 10.79 9.00
CA GLU A 63 6.69 9.54 9.06
C GLU A 63 7.40 8.47 8.23
N ALA A 64 7.86 8.79 7.03
CA ALA A 64 8.60 7.88 6.15
C ALA A 64 9.98 7.54 6.73
N GLN A 65 10.71 8.53 7.25
CA GLN A 65 12.01 8.34 7.88
C GLN A 65 11.95 7.37 9.07
N SER A 66 10.84 7.40 9.84
CA SER A 66 10.64 6.50 10.97
C SER A 66 10.57 5.02 10.57
N LEU A 67 10.26 4.71 9.31
CA LEU A 67 10.10 3.36 8.78
C LEU A 67 11.37 2.83 8.09
N LEU A 68 12.31 3.71 7.70
CA LEU A 68 13.50 3.31 6.94
C LEU A 68 14.33 2.27 7.70
N GLY A 69 14.68 1.18 7.01
CA GLY A 69 15.46 0.07 7.56
C GLY A 69 14.66 -0.96 8.37
N MET A 70 13.38 -0.71 8.66
CA MET A 70 12.50 -1.73 9.28
C MET A 70 12.23 -2.87 8.28
N ASP A 71 12.03 -4.09 8.79
CA ASP A 71 11.46 -5.16 7.97
C ASP A 71 10.02 -4.79 7.55
N ARG A 72 9.61 -5.18 6.35
CA ARG A 72 8.26 -4.85 5.82
C ARG A 72 7.09 -5.27 6.72
N PHE A 73 7.23 -6.32 7.52
CA PHE A 73 6.17 -6.74 8.43
C PHE A 73 6.13 -5.85 9.67
N GLU A 74 7.29 -5.47 10.22
CA GLU A 74 7.37 -4.50 11.31
C GLU A 74 6.84 -3.13 10.88
N ALA A 75 7.24 -2.68 9.68
CA ALA A 75 6.76 -1.43 9.09
C ALA A 75 5.24 -1.44 8.88
N ARG A 76 4.66 -2.59 8.48
CA ARG A 76 3.20 -2.74 8.35
C ARG A 76 2.50 -2.50 9.67
N GLU A 77 2.95 -3.12 10.75
CA GLU A 77 2.33 -2.95 12.07
C GLU A 77 2.45 -1.49 12.55
N ALA A 78 3.59 -0.84 12.32
CA ALA A 78 3.79 0.58 12.64
C ALA A 78 2.84 1.50 11.84
N ILE A 79 2.67 1.26 10.54
CA ILE A 79 1.75 2.03 9.68
C ILE A 79 0.30 1.85 10.14
N VAL A 80 -0.11 0.62 10.45
CA VAL A 80 -1.48 0.35 10.93
C VAL A 80 -1.75 1.10 12.23
N GLU A 81 -0.79 1.12 13.15
CA GLU A 81 -0.91 1.88 14.40
C GLU A 81 -0.96 3.40 14.16
N TRP A 82 -0.12 3.91 13.27
CA TRP A 82 -0.17 5.32 12.85
C TRP A 82 -1.53 5.70 12.25
N PHE A 83 -2.08 4.87 11.34
CA PHE A 83 -3.40 5.11 10.77
C PHE A 83 -4.52 5.12 11.82
N ARG A 84 -4.41 4.33 12.91
CA ARG A 84 -5.36 4.39 14.03
C ARG A 84 -5.26 5.71 14.77
N GLN A 85 -4.04 6.17 15.06
CA GLN A 85 -3.79 7.41 15.80
C GLN A 85 -4.28 8.64 15.03
N GLU A 86 -4.09 8.64 13.71
CA GLU A 86 -4.52 9.73 12.82
C GLU A 86 -5.97 9.60 12.32
N ASN A 87 -6.71 8.58 12.78
CA ASN A 87 -8.08 8.30 12.36
C ASN A 87 -8.23 8.16 10.83
N LEU A 88 -7.25 7.51 10.20
CA LEU A 88 -7.19 7.19 8.76
C LEU A 88 -7.64 5.74 8.46
N LEU A 89 -7.79 4.90 9.48
CA LEU A 89 -8.19 3.50 9.36
C LEU A 89 -9.69 3.33 9.65
N GLU A 90 -10.46 2.93 8.64
CA GLU A 90 -11.88 2.65 8.82
C GLU A 90 -12.14 1.29 9.49
N ASP A 91 -11.50 0.22 9.01
CA ASP A 91 -11.75 -1.15 9.49
C ASP A 91 -10.54 -2.07 9.21
N VAL A 92 -10.41 -3.15 9.98
CA VAL A 92 -9.41 -4.23 9.78
C VAL A 92 -10.15 -5.56 9.84
N ARG A 93 -9.90 -6.42 8.85
CA ARG A 93 -10.59 -7.71 8.71
C ARG A 93 -9.56 -8.83 8.58
N GLU A 94 -9.88 -9.98 9.17
CA GLU A 94 -9.07 -11.22 9.12
C GLU A 94 -9.29 -12.01 7.82
#